data_AF-A0A843GJ01-F1
#
_entry.id   AF-A0A843GJ01-F1
#
_cell.length_a   1.000
_cell.length_b   1.000
_cell.length_c   1.000
_cell.angle_alpha   90.00
_cell.angle_beta   90.00
_cell.angle_gamma   90.00
#
_symmetry.space_group_name_H-M   'P 1'
#
loop_
_entity.id
_entity.type
_entity.pdbx_description
1 polymer ?
#
loop_
_entity_poly.entity_id
_entity_poly.type
_entity_poly.pdbx_seq_one_letter_code
_entity_poly.pdbx_strand_id
1 'polypeptide(L)'
;MTRLEQEVLCIINEVTETCYKGKLKVVVTEPKRDKCDSPCLELNDTIYELYLYFDRYYTPTILSYEGTEEEFKEFVRNEIKKNKYEKIHFYSITREPLVLDEEIDWDDE
;
A
#
# COMPACT_ATOMS: atom_id res chain seq x y z
N MET A 1 8.38 7.42 8.30
CA MET A 1 8.39 6.43 7.22
C MET A 1 9.74 5.73 7.26
N THR A 2 9.78 4.40 7.33
CA THR A 2 11.00 3.58 7.42
C THR A 2 11.64 3.37 6.03
N ARG A 3 12.88 2.84 5.97
CA ARG A 3 13.54 2.48 4.70
C ARG A 3 12.66 1.54 3.86
N LEU A 4 12.18 0.46 4.47
CA LEU A 4 11.36 -0.55 3.80
C LEU A 4 10.02 0.05 3.31
N GLU A 5 9.41 0.94 4.10
CA GLU A 5 8.20 1.65 3.68
C GLU A 5 8.44 2.53 2.43
N GLN A 6 9.59 3.19 2.33
CA GLN A 6 9.95 3.97 1.14
C GLN A 6 10.19 3.07 -0.07
N GLU A 7 10.87 1.93 0.10
CA GLU A 7 11.09 0.97 -0.98
C GLU A 7 9.76 0.40 -1.51
N VAL A 8 8.85 0.04 -0.61
CA VAL A 8 7.50 -0.42 -0.98
C VAL A 8 6.71 0.68 -1.68
N LEU A 9 6.78 1.93 -1.21
CA LEU A 9 6.13 3.06 -1.87
C LEU A 9 6.64 3.24 -3.30
N CYS A 10 7.95 3.13 -3.53
CA CYS A 10 8.54 3.17 -4.86
C CYS A 10 8.01 2.04 -5.76
N ILE A 11 7.91 0.81 -5.24
CA ILE A 11 7.34 -0.33 -5.96
C ILE A 11 5.90 -0.05 -6.37
N ILE A 12 5.07 0.45 -5.45
CA ILE A 12 3.67 0.78 -5.75
C ILE A 12 3.59 1.83 -6.85
N ASN A 13 4.37 2.90 -6.76
CA ASN A 13 4.36 3.98 -7.75
C ASN A 13 4.85 3.50 -9.12
N GLU A 14 5.89 2.67 -9.15
CA GLU A 14 6.42 2.08 -10.39
C GLU A 14 5.40 1.14 -11.05
N VAL A 15 4.76 0.25 -10.27
CA VAL A 15 3.84 -0.76 -10.80
C VAL A 15 2.51 -0.14 -11.24
N THR A 16 2.04 0.88 -10.55
CA THR A 16 0.77 1.53 -10.86
C THR A 16 0.90 2.69 -11.84
N GLU A 17 2.13 3.17 -12.11
CA GLU A 17 2.40 4.41 -12.86
C GLU A 17 1.67 5.63 -12.25
N THR A 18 1.38 5.59 -10.94
CA THR A 18 0.69 6.67 -10.21
C THR A 18 1.41 7.05 -8.93
N CYS A 19 1.11 8.23 -8.39
CA CYS A 19 1.64 8.66 -7.11
C CYS A 19 0.69 8.21 -5.98
N TYR A 20 1.11 7.22 -5.19
CA TYR A 20 0.39 6.80 -4.00
C TYR A 20 0.40 7.92 -2.95
N LYS A 21 -0.79 8.43 -2.61
CA LYS A 21 -0.99 9.51 -1.63
C LYS A 21 -1.61 9.04 -0.30
N GLY A 22 -1.91 7.75 -0.20
CA GLY A 22 -2.46 7.15 1.02
C GLY A 22 -1.42 7.00 2.13
N LYS A 23 -1.87 6.50 3.28
CA LYS A 23 -0.96 6.10 4.36
C LYS A 23 -0.52 4.66 4.13
N LEU A 24 0.76 4.40 4.25
CA LEU A 24 1.34 3.06 4.20
C LEU A 24 2.08 2.77 5.52
N LYS A 25 2.00 1.51 5.97
CA LYS A 25 2.78 1.02 7.12
C LYS A 25 3.29 -0.38 6.84
N VAL A 26 4.56 -0.62 7.13
CA VAL A 26 5.14 -1.97 7.13
C VAL A 26 5.44 -2.39 8.57
N VAL A 27 4.95 -3.56 8.97
CA VAL A 27 5.26 -4.19 10.26
C VAL A 27 6.13 -5.41 9.98
N VAL A 28 7.25 -5.50 10.68
CA VAL A 28 8.15 -6.65 10.61
C VAL A 28 8.10 -7.35 11.97
N THR A 29 7.72 -8.62 11.96
CA THR A 29 7.69 -9.47 13.14
C THR A 29 8.78 -10.51 12.98
N GLU A 30 9.89 -10.29 13.68
CA GLU A 30 10.95 -11.27 13.78
C GLU A 30 10.51 -12.39 14.73
N PRO A 31 10.88 -13.65 14.44
CA PRO A 31 10.56 -14.75 15.32
C PRO A 31 11.24 -14.51 16.67
N LYS A 32 10.47 -14.59 17.75
CA LYS A 32 11.06 -14.57 19.08
C LYS A 32 11.87 -15.84 19.23
N ARG A 33 13.18 -15.69 19.46
CA ARG A 33 14.01 -16.74 20.05
C ARG A 33 13.52 -16.96 21.48
N ASP A 34 12.39 -17.64 21.65
CA ASP A 34 12.07 -18.25 22.92
C ASP A 34 13.20 -19.21 23.27
N LYS A 35 13.58 -19.24 24.54
CA LYS A 35 14.73 -19.97 25.12
C LYS A 35 14.57 -21.50 25.03
N CYS A 36 14.10 -22.01 23.92
CA CYS A 36 14.13 -23.42 23.58
C CYS A 36 15.39 -23.64 22.75
N ASP A 37 16.29 -24.50 23.22
CA ASP A 37 17.46 -25.03 22.50
C ASP A 37 17.05 -25.90 21.29
N SER A 38 16.05 -25.47 20.53
CA SER A 38 15.56 -26.16 19.36
C SER A 38 16.19 -25.51 18.13
N PRO A 39 16.96 -26.25 17.30
CA PRO A 39 17.66 -25.72 16.13
C PRO A 39 16.74 -25.40 14.94
N CYS A 40 15.46 -25.12 15.19
CA CYS A 40 14.39 -25.10 14.20
C CYS A 40 13.97 -23.70 13.76
N LEU A 41 14.58 -22.64 14.29
CA LEU A 41 14.33 -21.28 13.80
C LEU A 41 15.13 -21.10 12.51
N GLU A 42 14.44 -21.24 11.38
CA GLU A 42 15.03 -21.00 10.07
C GLU A 42 15.15 -19.49 9.86
N LEU A 43 16.13 -19.06 9.06
CA LEU A 43 16.38 -17.64 8.80
C LEU A 43 15.17 -16.91 8.17
N ASN A 44 14.18 -17.66 7.70
CA ASN A 44 13.03 -17.21 6.93
C ASN A 44 11.74 -17.05 7.75
N ASP A 45 11.76 -17.24 9.06
CA ASP A 45 10.58 -17.09 9.94
C ASP A 45 10.17 -15.61 10.19
N THR A 46 10.66 -14.67 9.37
CA THR A 46 10.30 -13.24 9.50
C THR A 46 9.00 -12.96 8.77
N ILE A 47 8.04 -12.39 9.50
CA ILE A 47 6.73 -12.02 8.95
C ILE A 47 6.72 -10.53 8.62
N TYR A 48 6.40 -10.20 7.38
CA TYR A 48 6.19 -8.85 6.88
C TYR A 48 4.70 -8.60 6.66
N GLU A 49 4.17 -7.53 7.21
CA GLU A 49 2.80 -7.09 6.98
C GLU A 49 2.78 -5.67 6.40
N LEU A 50 2.15 -5.52 5.24
CA LEU A 50 1.91 -4.25 4.58
C LEU A 50 0.47 -3.82 4.78
N TYR A 51 0.28 -2.65 5.38
CA TYR A 51 -1.01 -2.00 5.55
C TYR A 51 -1.11 -0.83 4.57
N LEU A 52 -2.03 -0.93 3.61
CA LEU A 52 -2.33 0.11 2.62
C LEU A 52 -3.65 0.78 2.96
N TYR A 53 -3.58 2.06 3.32
CA TYR A 53 -4.75 2.86 3.62
C TYR A 53 -5.08 3.70 2.38
N PHE A 54 -6.21 3.43 1.77
CA PHE A 54 -6.71 4.16 0.62
C PHE A 54 -7.74 5.18 1.11
N ASP A 55 -7.68 6.45 0.68
CA ASP A 55 -8.60 7.50 1.17
C ASP A 55 -10.09 7.18 0.94
N ARG A 56 -10.41 6.34 -0.05
CA ARG A 56 -11.78 5.91 -0.34
C ARG A 56 -12.27 4.76 0.56
N TYR A 57 -11.38 4.12 1.32
CA TYR A 57 -11.69 2.91 2.08
C TYR A 57 -11.36 3.11 3.56
N TYR A 58 -12.36 2.93 4.42
CA TYR A 58 -12.20 3.01 5.88
C TYR A 58 -11.38 1.85 6.46
N THR A 59 -11.23 0.75 5.71
CA THR A 59 -10.47 -0.44 6.11
C THR A 59 -9.18 -0.55 5.28
N PRO A 60 -8.00 -0.69 5.91
CA PRO A 60 -6.77 -0.89 5.17
C PRO A 60 -6.76 -2.25 4.46
N THR A 61 -6.19 -2.30 3.27
CA THR A 61 -5.78 -3.58 2.68
C THR A 61 -4.53 -4.06 3.40
N ILE A 62 -4.56 -5.30 3.86
CA ILE A 62 -3.45 -5.93 4.58
C ILE A 62 -2.89 -7.04 3.70
N LEU A 63 -1.58 -6.99 3.43
CA LEU A 63 -0.84 -8.04 2.75
C LEU A 63 0.21 -8.60 3.71
N SER A 64 0.19 -9.90 3.95
CA SER A 64 1.12 -10.57 4.86
C SER A 64 1.96 -11.59 4.10
N TYR A 65 3.26 -11.61 4.38
CA TYR A 65 4.24 -12.50 3.74
C TYR A 65 5.26 -12.99 4.77
N GLU A 66 5.65 -14.25 4.67
CA GLU A 66 6.67 -14.87 5.51
C GLU A 66 7.85 -15.25 4.61
N GLY A 67 9.07 -14.82 4.98
CA GLY A 67 10.27 -15.09 4.20
C GLY A 67 11.29 -13.97 4.31
N THR A 68 12.00 -13.69 3.21
CA THR A 68 13.01 -12.63 3.15
C THR A 68 12.45 -11.27 2.73
N GLU A 69 13.18 -10.18 3.01
CA GLU A 69 12.81 -8.83 2.58
C GLU A 69 12.72 -8.71 1.04
N GLU A 70 13.61 -9.40 0.32
CA GLU A 70 13.63 -9.38 -1.15
C GLU A 70 12.39 -10.06 -1.73
N GLU A 71 12.04 -11.24 -1.21
CA GLU A 71 10.84 -11.96 -1.64
C GLU A 71 9.56 -11.20 -1.26
N PHE A 72 9.53 -10.54 -0.10
CA PHE A 72 8.42 -9.66 0.28
C PHE A 72 8.21 -8.53 -0.73
N LYS A 73 9.28 -7.88 -1.20
CA LYS A 73 9.18 -6.82 -2.22
C LYS A 73 8.63 -7.35 -3.55
N GLU A 74 9.07 -8.54 -3.97
CA GLU A 74 8.54 -9.18 -5.17
C GLU A 74 7.07 -9.57 -5.01
N PHE A 75 6.70 -10.10 -3.83
CA PHE A 75 5.32 -10.41 -3.48
C PHE A 75 4.43 -9.16 -3.56
N VAL A 76 4.86 -8.03 -2.99
CA VAL A 76 4.12 -6.77 -3.09
C VAL A 76 3.94 -6.35 -4.55
N ARG A 77 5.01 -6.37 -5.36
CA ARG A 77 4.93 -6.04 -6.80
C ARG A 77 3.85 -6.87 -7.51
N ASN A 78 3.81 -8.17 -7.24
CA ASN A 78 2.85 -9.09 -7.83
C ASN A 78 1.42 -8.84 -7.36
N GLU A 79 1.22 -8.63 -6.06
CA GLU A 79 -0.11 -8.37 -5.49
C GLU A 79 -0.69 -7.02 -5.96
N ILE A 80 0.13 -5.98 -6.07
CA ILE A 80 -0.33 -4.68 -6.59
C ILE A 80 -0.80 -4.81 -8.04
N LYS A 81 -0.03 -5.51 -8.87
CA LYS A 81 -0.36 -5.75 -10.28
C LYS A 81 -1.63 -6.60 -10.44
N LYS A 82 -1.76 -7.67 -9.64
CA LYS A 82 -2.91 -8.58 -9.67
C LYS A 82 -4.21 -7.91 -9.27
N ASN A 83 -4.17 -7.08 -8.22
CA ASN A 83 -5.35 -6.41 -7.69
C ASN A 83 -5.76 -5.15 -8.49
N LYS A 84 -5.01 -4.79 -9.55
CA LYS A 84 -5.31 -3.67 -10.46
C LYS A 84 -5.61 -2.37 -9.70
N TYR A 85 -4.76 -2.05 -8.71
CA TYR A 85 -4.87 -0.80 -7.95
C TYR A 85 -4.62 0.45 -8.81
N GLU A 86 -4.19 0.28 -10.08
CA GLU A 86 -4.14 1.29 -11.14
C GLU A 86 -5.45 2.11 -11.28
N LYS A 87 -6.61 1.52 -10.96
CA LYS A 87 -7.92 2.20 -11.05
C LYS A 87 -8.34 2.94 -9.78
N ILE A 88 -7.60 2.79 -8.69
CA ILE A 88 -7.88 3.55 -7.47
C ILE A 88 -7.27 4.94 -7.67
N HIS A 89 -8.07 5.88 -8.13
CA HIS A 89 -7.68 7.29 -8.10
C HIS A 89 -7.38 7.68 -6.65
N PHE A 90 -6.09 7.83 -6.35
CA PHE A 90 -5.58 8.36 -5.09
C PHE A 90 -5.88 9.85 -5.04
N TYR A 91 -7.07 10.21 -4.57
CA TYR A 91 -7.48 11.61 -4.42
C TYR A 91 -6.63 12.25 -3.31
N SER A 92 -5.67 13.06 -3.71
CA SER A 92 -5.24 14.16 -2.87
C SER A 92 -6.42 15.11 -2.77
N ILE A 93 -7.02 15.22 -1.59
CA ILE A 93 -7.86 16.37 -1.25
C ILE A 93 -6.91 17.56 -1.10
N THR A 94 -6.30 18.00 -2.21
CA THR A 94 -5.92 19.39 -2.35
C THR A 94 -7.23 20.12 -2.56
N ARG A 95 -7.61 20.95 -1.59
CA ARG A 95 -8.74 21.87 -1.65
C ARG A 95 -8.60 22.72 -2.91
N GLU A 96 -9.21 22.32 -4.01
CA GLU A 96 -9.56 23.23 -5.10
C GLU A 96 -11.08 23.43 -5.02
N PRO A 97 -11.55 24.68 -4.92
CA PRO A 97 -12.99 24.94 -4.86
C PRO A 97 -13.61 24.46 -6.17
N LEU A 98 -14.70 23.71 -6.05
CA LEU A 98 -15.59 23.44 -7.18
C LEU A 98 -16.12 24.81 -7.66
N VAL A 99 -15.57 25.32 -8.76
CA VAL A 99 -16.26 26.35 -9.55
C VAL A 99 -17.36 25.62 -10.30
N LEU A 100 -18.54 25.59 -9.69
CA LEU A 100 -19.78 25.17 -10.33
C LEU A 100 -20.56 26.43 -10.65
N ASP A 101 -20.32 27.01 -11.81
CA ASP A 101 -21.23 27.97 -12.45
C ASP A 101 -20.91 27.98 -13.96
N GLU A 102 -21.18 26.85 -14.63
CA GLU A 102 -21.57 26.93 -16.04
C GLU A 102 -23.04 27.33 -16.04
N GLU A 103 -23.31 28.55 -16.49
CA GLU A 103 -24.65 29.10 -16.71
C GLU A 103 -25.46 28.13 -17.56
N ILE A 104 -26.45 27.46 -16.96
CA ILE A 104 -27.48 26.76 -17.72
C ILE A 104 -28.55 27.80 -18.04
N ASP A 105 -28.42 28.40 -19.22
CA ASP A 105 -29.42 29.23 -19.88
C ASP A 105 -30.64 28.36 -20.17
N TRP A 106 -31.72 28.56 -19.40
CA TRP A 106 -33.03 27.97 -19.69
C TRP A 106 -33.90 29.03 -20.38
N ASP A 107 -33.58 29.32 -21.64
CA ASP A 107 -34.53 29.87 -22.60
C ASP A 107 -35.23 28.70 -23.28
N ASP A 108 -36.52 28.50 -23.02
CA ASP A 108 -37.53 28.25 -24.07
C ASP A 108 -38.96 28.11 -23.47
N GLU A 109 -39.84 28.93 -24.06
CA GLU A 109 -41.32 29.08 -23.99
C GLU A 109 -42.01 29.87 -22.86
#